data_AF-A0A0Q7VQ89-F1
#
_entry.id   AF-A0A0Q7VQ89-F1
#
_cell.length_a   1.000
_cell.length_b   1.000
_cell.length_c   1.000
_cell.angle_alpha   90.00
_cell.angle_beta   90.00
_cell.angle_gamma   90.00
#
_symmetry.space_group_name_H-M   'P 1'
#
loop_
_entity.id
_entity.type
_entity.pdbx_description
1 polymer ?
#
loop_
_entity_poly.entity_id
_entity_poly.type
_entity_poly.pdbx_seq_one_letter_code
_entity_poly.pdbx_strand_id
1 'polypeptide(L)'
;MHDDKYLVTRTRADAAERASKAWRMRVAGGAWDDIAKALGMRGGAPAAYRAVKNHFGKVPQPDREMLREVARQRGERLWLRALAAVEEVPSPAAIRAAVAVLDRAAKLDGLDAPTQVAIGSVDDASFQAFVDAAARGLGLAMPEEADIFADEYVDAEVVDDASPADEPQVRSDATAGEPGVLARREPR
;
A
#
# COMPACT_ATOMS: atom_id res chain seq x y z
N MET A 1 -60.61 18.37 -19.17
CA MET A 1 -60.30 17.06 -18.54
C MET A 1 -58.99 16.51 -19.13
N HIS A 2 -57.85 17.19 -18.90
CA HIS A 2 -56.55 16.85 -19.51
C HIS A 2 -55.31 17.05 -18.59
N ASP A 3 -55.49 17.34 -17.29
CA ASP A 3 -54.36 17.75 -16.43
C ASP A 3 -53.73 16.64 -15.56
N ASP A 4 -54.32 15.46 -15.47
CA ASP A 4 -53.91 14.46 -14.47
C ASP A 4 -52.61 13.71 -14.85
N LYS A 5 -52.31 13.58 -16.16
CA LYS A 5 -51.10 12.91 -16.64
C LYS A 5 -49.80 13.70 -16.37
N TYR A 6 -49.87 15.02 -16.24
CA TYR A 6 -48.68 15.86 -16.05
C TYR A 6 -48.20 15.89 -14.58
N LEU A 7 -49.11 15.73 -13.62
CA LEU A 7 -48.80 15.74 -12.18
C LEU A 7 -48.02 14.49 -11.73
N VAL A 8 -48.35 13.32 -12.28
CA VAL A 8 -47.66 12.05 -11.94
C VAL A 8 -46.21 12.04 -12.43
N THR A 9 -45.95 12.65 -13.58
CA THR A 9 -44.60 12.73 -14.16
C THR A 9 -43.70 13.65 -13.34
N ARG A 10 -44.23 14.79 -12.89
CA ARG A 10 -43.51 15.78 -12.07
C ARG A 10 -43.14 15.24 -10.69
N THR A 11 -44.07 14.57 -10.02
CA THR A 11 -43.83 13.97 -8.69
C THR A 11 -42.78 12.86 -8.71
N ARG A 12 -42.72 12.07 -9.79
CA ARG A 12 -41.68 11.04 -9.98
C ARG A 12 -40.31 11.66 -10.26
N ALA A 13 -40.24 12.70 -11.09
CA ALA A 13 -39.00 13.43 -11.36
C ALA A 13 -38.43 14.06 -10.07
N ASP A 14 -39.28 14.72 -9.28
CA ASP A 14 -38.89 15.33 -8.00
C ASP A 14 -38.43 14.29 -6.96
N ALA A 15 -39.00 13.08 -6.99
CA ALA A 15 -38.57 11.98 -6.13
C ALA A 15 -37.19 11.44 -6.55
N ALA A 16 -36.96 11.27 -7.85
CA ALA A 16 -35.68 10.83 -8.40
C ALA A 16 -34.54 11.82 -8.12
N GLU A 17 -34.80 13.12 -8.29
CA GLU A 17 -33.82 14.17 -8.00
C GLU A 17 -33.45 14.20 -6.51
N ARG A 18 -34.45 14.13 -5.63
CA ARG A 18 -34.21 14.08 -4.17
C ARG A 18 -33.42 12.84 -3.77
N ALA A 19 -33.71 11.67 -4.34
CA ALA A 19 -32.93 10.47 -4.09
C ALA A 19 -31.47 10.61 -4.57
N SER A 20 -31.26 11.19 -5.76
CA SER A 20 -29.92 11.47 -6.29
C SER A 20 -29.14 12.47 -5.43
N LYS A 21 -29.81 13.51 -4.93
CA LYS A 21 -29.21 14.49 -4.00
C LYS A 21 -28.89 13.85 -2.65
N ALA A 22 -29.79 13.04 -2.10
CA ALA A 22 -29.55 12.28 -0.87
C ALA A 22 -28.33 11.37 -1.01
N TRP A 23 -28.19 10.69 -2.15
CA TRP A 23 -27.02 9.86 -2.42
C TRP A 23 -25.73 10.67 -2.47
N ARG A 24 -25.69 11.79 -3.18
CA ARG A 24 -24.52 12.69 -3.20
C ARG A 24 -24.13 13.17 -1.80
N MET A 25 -25.10 13.52 -0.95
CA MET A 25 -24.83 13.92 0.43
C MET A 25 -24.32 12.74 1.28
N ARG A 26 -24.81 11.52 1.03
CA ARG A 26 -24.31 10.31 1.71
C ARG A 26 -22.86 10.02 1.31
N VAL A 27 -22.56 10.13 0.03
CA VAL A 27 -21.22 10.04 -0.55
C VAL A 27 -20.31 11.12 0.03
N ALA A 28 -20.81 12.34 0.27
CA ALA A 28 -20.08 13.39 0.98
C ALA A 28 -19.87 13.12 2.48
N GLY A 29 -20.45 12.05 3.04
CA GLY A 29 -20.23 11.58 4.41
C GLY A 29 -21.35 11.94 5.37
N GLY A 30 -22.44 12.55 4.89
CA GLY A 30 -23.58 12.88 5.73
C GLY A 30 -24.21 11.64 6.37
N ALA A 31 -24.64 11.78 7.62
CA ALA A 31 -25.52 10.80 8.25
C ALA A 31 -26.92 10.88 7.61
N TRP A 32 -27.63 9.76 7.56
CA TRP A 32 -28.95 9.71 6.94
C TRP A 32 -29.96 10.68 7.56
N ASP A 33 -29.84 10.96 8.86
CA ASP A 33 -30.70 11.92 9.56
C ASP A 33 -30.44 13.36 9.09
N ASP A 34 -29.18 13.75 8.93
CA ASP A 34 -28.83 15.09 8.46
C ASP A 34 -29.25 15.29 7.01
N ILE A 35 -29.12 14.24 6.20
CA ILE A 35 -29.58 14.23 4.81
C ILE A 35 -31.10 14.39 4.75
N ALA A 36 -31.85 13.65 5.58
CA ALA A 36 -33.30 13.75 5.63
C ALA A 36 -33.75 15.16 6.04
N LYS A 37 -33.11 15.76 7.05
CA LYS A 37 -33.37 17.14 7.48
C LYS A 37 -33.07 18.14 6.37
N ALA A 38 -31.91 18.04 5.74
CA ALA A 38 -31.49 18.96 4.67
C ALA A 38 -32.38 18.88 3.42
N LEU A 39 -33.01 17.73 3.18
CA LEU A 39 -33.93 17.52 2.04
C LEU A 39 -35.40 17.67 2.41
N GLY A 40 -35.72 18.06 3.65
CA GLY A 40 -37.10 18.24 4.12
C GLY A 40 -37.92 16.94 4.09
N MET A 41 -37.29 15.78 4.23
CA MET A 41 -37.97 14.49 4.18
C MET A 41 -38.70 14.21 5.51
N ARG A 42 -40.01 13.98 5.45
CA ARG A 42 -40.78 13.49 6.60
C ARG A 42 -40.41 12.04 6.88
N GLY A 43 -40.02 11.75 8.13
CA GLY A 43 -39.66 10.40 8.58
C GLY A 43 -38.16 10.16 8.80
N GLY A 44 -37.33 11.21 8.80
CA GLY A 44 -35.92 11.14 9.23
C GLY A 44 -35.04 10.21 8.41
N ALA A 45 -34.00 9.65 9.03
CA ALA A 45 -33.05 8.74 8.39
C ALA A 45 -33.70 7.59 7.59
N PRO A 46 -34.73 6.87 8.10
CA PRO A 46 -35.41 5.82 7.34
C PRO A 46 -36.05 6.29 6.03
N ALA A 47 -36.50 7.55 5.95
CA ALA A 47 -37.08 8.10 4.73
C ALA A 47 -36.00 8.35 3.66
N ALA A 48 -34.87 8.94 4.05
CA ALA A 48 -33.74 9.16 3.14
C ALA A 48 -33.15 7.85 2.61
N TYR A 49 -32.94 6.87 3.49
CA TYR A 49 -32.47 5.54 3.09
C TYR A 49 -33.43 4.86 2.10
N ARG A 50 -34.73 4.85 2.39
CA ARG A 50 -35.75 4.25 1.51
C ARG A 50 -35.86 4.98 0.17
N ALA A 51 -35.76 6.31 0.15
CA ALA A 51 -35.78 7.08 -1.09
C ALA A 51 -34.64 6.67 -2.03
N VAL A 52 -33.42 6.54 -1.49
CA VAL A 52 -32.25 6.06 -2.24
C VAL A 52 -32.43 4.60 -2.67
N LYS A 53 -32.82 3.71 -1.74
CA LYS A 53 -33.03 2.28 -2.05
C LYS A 53 -34.07 2.08 -3.15
N ASN A 54 -35.19 2.79 -3.09
CA ASN A 54 -36.28 2.67 -4.07
C ASN A 54 -35.88 3.23 -5.44
N HIS A 55 -35.07 4.30 -5.48
CA HIS A 55 -34.62 4.89 -6.73
C HIS A 55 -33.58 4.02 -7.45
N PHE A 56 -32.62 3.45 -6.71
CA PHE A 56 -31.53 2.63 -7.27
C PHE A 56 -31.81 1.11 -7.24
N GLY A 57 -32.97 0.68 -6.73
CA GLY A 57 -33.36 -0.73 -6.51
C GLY A 57 -32.65 -1.40 -5.32
N LYS A 58 -31.38 -1.05 -5.10
CA LYS A 58 -30.60 -1.39 -3.90
C LYS A 58 -29.87 -0.14 -3.44
N VAL A 59 -29.53 -0.04 -2.16
CA VAL A 59 -28.60 1.02 -1.74
C VAL A 59 -27.26 0.72 -2.40
N PRO A 60 -26.74 1.61 -3.27
CA PRO A 60 -25.46 1.37 -3.90
C PRO A 60 -24.43 1.19 -2.77
N GLN A 61 -23.77 0.05 -2.74
CA GLN A 61 -22.54 -0.03 -1.97
C GLN A 61 -21.52 0.74 -2.76
N PRO A 62 -20.90 1.78 -2.16
CA PRO A 62 -19.96 2.57 -2.91
C PRO A 62 -18.78 1.68 -3.30
N ASP A 63 -18.51 1.63 -4.61
CA ASP A 63 -17.36 0.90 -5.13
C ASP A 63 -16.07 1.45 -4.50
N ARG A 64 -15.04 0.60 -4.40
CA ARG A 64 -13.73 0.99 -3.86
C ARG A 64 -13.19 2.22 -4.59
N GLU A 65 -13.36 2.29 -5.90
CA GLU A 65 -12.88 3.42 -6.68
C GLU A 65 -13.67 4.70 -6.39
N MET A 66 -14.99 4.59 -6.23
CA MET A 66 -15.81 5.73 -5.83
C MET A 66 -15.48 6.21 -4.42
N LEU A 67 -15.17 5.30 -3.48
CA LEU A 67 -14.70 5.67 -2.15
C LEU A 67 -13.33 6.37 -2.18
N ARG A 68 -12.41 5.91 -3.03
CA ARG A 68 -11.12 6.58 -3.26
C ARG A 68 -11.33 7.99 -3.79
N GLU A 69 -12.19 8.15 -4.79
CA GLU A 69 -12.48 9.46 -5.38
C GLU A 69 -13.09 10.44 -4.36
N VAL A 70 -14.03 9.96 -3.54
CA VAL A 70 -14.59 10.76 -2.44
C VAL A 70 -13.53 11.17 -1.43
N ALA A 71 -12.67 10.23 -1.05
CA ALA A 71 -11.58 10.50 -0.12
C ALA A 71 -10.58 11.49 -0.72
N ARG A 72 -10.29 11.40 -2.02
CA ARG A 72 -9.47 12.37 -2.77
C ARG A 72 -10.08 13.77 -2.74
N GLN A 73 -11.37 13.91 -3.08
CA GLN A 73 -12.08 15.20 -3.02
C GLN A 73 -12.08 15.82 -1.61
N ARG A 74 -12.25 15.00 -0.56
CA ARG A 74 -12.18 15.47 0.82
C ARG A 74 -10.76 15.85 1.23
N GLY A 75 -9.78 15.05 0.82
CA GLY A 75 -8.35 15.32 1.00
C GLY A 75 -7.97 16.65 0.38
N GLU A 76 -8.35 16.91 -0.86
CA GLU A 76 -8.09 18.16 -1.57
C GLU A 76 -8.67 19.38 -0.85
N ARG A 77 -9.92 19.27 -0.36
CA ARG A 77 -10.54 20.35 0.41
C ARG A 77 -9.83 20.62 1.74
N LEU A 78 -9.31 19.59 2.40
CA LEU A 78 -8.52 19.73 3.62
C LEU A 78 -7.14 20.29 3.32
N TRP A 79 -6.52 19.86 2.21
CA TRP A 79 -5.24 20.35 1.74
C TRP A 79 -5.29 21.86 1.50
N LEU A 80 -6.25 22.35 0.72
CA LEU A 80 -6.41 23.79 0.45
C LEU A 80 -6.57 24.61 1.74
N ARG A 81 -7.30 24.09 2.73
CA ARG A 81 -7.47 24.76 4.03
C ARG A 81 -6.20 24.76 4.87
N ALA A 82 -5.48 23.63 4.88
CA ALA A 82 -4.22 23.51 5.59
C ALA A 82 -3.15 24.40 4.96
N LEU A 83 -3.09 24.45 3.63
CA LEU A 83 -2.18 25.30 2.87
C LEU A 83 -2.46 26.79 3.13
N ALA A 84 -3.72 27.22 3.04
CA ALA A 84 -4.09 28.59 3.37
C ALA A 84 -3.66 28.97 4.80
N ALA A 85 -3.85 28.08 5.78
CA ALA A 85 -3.41 28.32 7.15
C ALA A 85 -1.87 28.41 7.28
N VAL A 86 -1.12 27.63 6.49
CA VAL A 86 0.35 27.71 6.44
C VAL A 86 0.81 29.03 5.81
N GLU A 87 0.15 29.49 4.75
CA GLU A 87 0.48 30.73 4.04
C GLU A 87 0.14 31.98 4.87
N GLU A 88 -1.00 31.98 5.56
CA GLU A 88 -1.43 33.12 6.39
C GLU A 88 -0.56 33.28 7.65
N VAL A 89 -0.40 32.21 8.43
CA VAL A 89 0.38 32.23 9.67
C VAL A 89 1.10 30.87 9.83
N PRO A 90 2.37 30.78 9.37
CA PRO A 90 3.13 29.54 9.46
C PRO A 90 3.26 29.08 10.91
N SER A 91 2.56 28.01 11.26
CA SER A 91 2.63 27.37 12.57
C SER A 91 3.01 25.90 12.44
N PRO A 92 3.74 25.33 13.42
CA PRO A 92 4.05 23.89 13.42
C PRO A 92 2.79 23.00 13.39
N ALA A 93 1.65 23.50 13.87
CA ALA A 93 0.38 22.79 13.80
C ALA A 93 -0.16 22.75 12.35
N ALA A 94 -0.18 23.90 11.66
CA ALA A 94 -0.64 23.98 10.27
C ALA A 94 0.24 23.15 9.32
N ILE A 95 1.56 23.23 9.47
CA ILE A 95 2.52 22.46 8.65
C ILE A 95 2.30 20.95 8.85
N ARG A 96 2.18 20.49 10.11
CA ARG A 96 1.91 19.07 10.39
C ARG A 96 0.57 18.60 9.82
N ALA A 97 -0.46 19.44 9.87
CA ALA A 97 -1.75 19.12 9.26
C ALA A 97 -1.63 18.99 7.73
N ALA A 98 -0.93 19.92 7.08
CA ALA A 98 -0.69 19.90 5.64
C ALA A 98 0.09 18.63 5.22
N VAL A 99 1.18 18.30 5.90
CA VAL A 99 1.97 17.09 5.67
C VAL A 99 1.14 15.82 5.88
N ALA A 100 0.32 15.76 6.93
CA ALA A 100 -0.54 14.59 7.19
C ALA A 100 -1.61 14.38 6.10
N VAL A 101 -2.11 15.46 5.47
CA VAL A 101 -3.03 15.35 4.34
C VAL A 101 -2.32 14.84 3.10
N LEU A 102 -1.11 15.35 2.80
CA LEU A 102 -0.29 14.88 1.68
C LEU A 102 0.10 13.40 1.80
N ASP A 103 0.59 12.98 2.97
CA ASP A 103 0.95 11.59 3.25
C ASP A 103 -0.23 10.64 3.04
N ARG A 104 -1.44 11.04 3.47
CA ARG A 104 -2.64 10.23 3.20
C ARG A 104 -3.03 10.20 1.73
N ALA A 105 -2.84 11.30 0.99
CA ALA A 105 -3.09 11.35 -0.45
C ALA A 105 -2.13 10.42 -1.21
N ALA A 106 -0.82 10.50 -0.91
CA ALA A 106 0.20 9.64 -1.49
C ALA A 106 -0.08 8.14 -1.24
N LYS A 107 -0.49 7.78 -0.01
CA LYS A 107 -0.93 6.42 0.33
C LYS A 107 -2.19 5.98 -0.40
N LEU A 108 -3.14 6.88 -0.62
CA LEU A 108 -4.39 6.58 -1.32
C LEU A 108 -4.15 6.29 -2.80
N ASP A 109 -3.26 7.02 -3.43
CA ASP A 109 -2.88 6.86 -4.84
C ASP A 109 -1.78 5.78 -5.04
N GLY A 110 -1.24 5.24 -3.95
CA GLY A 110 -0.19 4.21 -3.99
C GLY A 110 1.18 4.75 -4.39
N LEU A 111 1.38 6.07 -4.36
CA LEU A 111 2.67 6.71 -4.64
C LEU A 111 3.74 6.32 -3.60
N ASP A 112 3.30 6.03 -2.38
CA ASP A 112 4.15 5.53 -1.27
C ASP A 112 4.16 4.01 -1.15
N ALA A 113 3.71 3.27 -2.18
CA ALA A 113 3.74 1.82 -2.12
C ALA A 113 5.20 1.33 -2.03
N PRO A 114 5.54 0.49 -1.02
CA PRO A 114 6.91 0.00 -0.88
C PRO A 114 7.27 -0.82 -2.13
N THR A 115 8.41 -0.50 -2.74
CA THR A 115 8.94 -1.30 -3.84
C THR A 115 9.51 -2.59 -3.26
N GLN A 116 8.88 -3.72 -3.51
CA GLN A 116 9.42 -5.02 -3.15
C GLN A 116 10.48 -5.42 -4.17
N VAL A 117 11.76 -5.35 -3.78
CA VAL A 117 12.84 -5.94 -4.55
C VAL A 117 12.90 -7.42 -4.19
N ALA A 118 12.37 -8.27 -5.07
CA ALA A 118 12.53 -9.71 -4.94
C ALA A 118 13.97 -10.07 -5.27
N ILE A 119 14.80 -10.27 -4.23
CA ILE A 119 16.12 -10.87 -4.37
C ILE A 119 15.90 -12.37 -4.41
N GLY A 120 15.72 -12.93 -5.61
CA GLY A 120 15.84 -14.36 -5.80
C GLY A 120 17.30 -14.75 -5.62
N SER A 121 17.59 -15.73 -4.76
CA SER A 121 18.86 -16.45 -4.85
C SER A 121 18.82 -17.18 -6.19
N VAL A 122 19.56 -16.66 -7.16
CA VAL A 122 19.83 -17.39 -8.40
C VAL A 122 20.55 -18.66 -7.97
N ASP A 123 19.99 -19.81 -8.27
CA ASP A 123 20.70 -21.07 -8.08
C ASP A 123 21.96 -21.07 -8.95
N ASP A 124 23.06 -21.60 -8.42
CA ASP A 124 24.35 -21.58 -9.12
C ASP A 124 24.23 -22.12 -10.55
N ALA A 125 23.34 -23.10 -10.78
CA ALA A 125 23.06 -23.66 -12.09
C ALA A 125 22.45 -22.64 -13.09
N SER A 126 21.45 -21.86 -12.69
CA SER A 126 20.88 -20.85 -13.59
C SER A 126 21.77 -19.62 -13.77
N PHE A 127 22.57 -19.29 -12.75
CA PHE A 127 23.60 -18.27 -12.87
C PHE A 127 24.68 -18.68 -13.87
N GLN A 128 25.21 -19.90 -13.76
CA GLN A 128 26.19 -20.42 -14.72
C GLN A 128 25.62 -20.51 -16.13
N ALA A 129 24.37 -20.97 -16.29
CA ALA A 129 23.71 -21.00 -17.60
C ALA A 129 23.55 -19.59 -18.22
N PHE A 130 23.30 -18.57 -17.39
CA PHE A 130 23.26 -17.18 -17.83
C PHE A 130 24.66 -16.67 -18.23
N VAL A 131 25.69 -16.95 -17.43
CA VAL A 131 27.09 -16.59 -17.73
C VAL A 131 27.54 -17.23 -19.04
N ASP A 132 27.26 -18.52 -19.25
CA ASP A 132 27.59 -19.24 -20.48
C ASP A 132 26.86 -18.67 -21.72
N ALA A 133 25.62 -18.23 -21.55
CA ALA A 133 24.87 -17.58 -22.62
C ALA A 133 25.44 -16.19 -22.94
N ALA A 134 25.81 -15.42 -21.91
CA ALA A 134 26.40 -14.09 -22.06
C ALA A 134 27.80 -14.15 -22.69
N ALA A 135 28.66 -15.09 -22.26
CA ALA A 135 30.00 -15.31 -22.81
C ALA A 135 29.94 -15.66 -24.31
N ARG A 136 29.02 -16.55 -24.70
CA ARG A 136 28.77 -16.87 -26.12
C ARG A 136 28.27 -15.66 -26.91
N GLY A 137 27.36 -14.86 -26.36
CA GLY A 137 26.82 -13.66 -27.01
C GLY A 137 27.87 -12.55 -27.22
N LEU A 138 28.85 -12.45 -26.32
CA LEU A 138 29.95 -11.49 -26.40
C LEU A 138 31.17 -12.01 -27.19
N GLY A 139 31.13 -13.24 -27.68
CA GLY A 139 32.25 -13.86 -28.39
C GLY A 139 33.46 -14.10 -27.50
N LEU A 140 33.28 -14.10 -26.18
CA LEU A 140 34.31 -14.46 -25.21
C LEU A 140 34.41 -15.98 -25.22
N ALA A 141 35.33 -16.53 -26.01
CA ALA A 141 35.74 -17.91 -25.87
C ALA A 141 36.30 -18.06 -24.45
N MET A 142 35.60 -18.82 -23.60
CA MET A 142 36.14 -19.22 -22.32
C MET A 142 37.44 -19.98 -22.60
N PRO A 143 38.60 -19.51 -22.10
CA PRO A 143 39.83 -20.27 -22.25
C PRO A 143 39.61 -21.63 -21.58
N GLU A 144 39.77 -22.72 -22.32
CA GLU A 144 39.96 -24.03 -21.71
C GLU A 144 41.16 -23.89 -20.79
N GLU A 145 40.95 -24.01 -19.47
CA GLU A 145 42.06 -24.12 -18.54
C GLU A 145 42.84 -25.35 -18.95
N ALA A 146 44.02 -25.14 -19.56
CA ALA A 146 44.96 -26.21 -19.80
C ALA A 146 45.17 -26.91 -18.47
N ASP A 147 45.02 -28.22 -18.44
CA ASP A 147 45.25 -29.02 -17.24
C ASP A 147 46.76 -29.00 -16.95
N ILE A 148 47.21 -28.00 -16.19
CA ILE A 148 48.64 -27.76 -15.89
C ILE A 148 49.24 -28.94 -15.11
N PHE A 149 48.41 -29.85 -14.58
CA PHE A 149 48.81 -31.00 -13.77
C PHE A 149 48.78 -32.34 -14.50
N ALA A 150 48.65 -32.37 -15.84
CA ALA A 150 48.75 -33.60 -16.63
C ALA A 150 50.19 -34.12 -16.82
N ASP A 151 51.20 -33.46 -16.23
CA ASP A 151 52.57 -33.96 -16.20
C ASP A 151 52.75 -35.00 -15.07
N GLU A 152 52.97 -36.23 -15.51
CA GLU A 152 53.65 -37.35 -14.86
C GLU A 152 54.31 -36.99 -13.51
N TYR A 153 53.63 -37.37 -12.41
CA TYR A 153 54.22 -37.41 -11.08
C TYR A 153 55.42 -38.36 -11.10
N VAL A 154 56.63 -37.81 -11.15
CA VAL A 154 57.85 -38.55 -10.80
C VAL A 154 57.82 -38.75 -9.29
N ASP A 155 57.71 -40.02 -8.86
CA ASP A 155 57.82 -40.45 -7.47
C ASP A 155 59.12 -39.88 -6.85
N ALA A 156 58.99 -38.79 -6.09
CA ALA A 156 60.02 -38.35 -5.19
C ALA A 156 59.82 -39.11 -3.87
N GLU A 157 60.79 -39.98 -3.54
CA GLU A 157 60.90 -40.62 -2.24
C GLU A 157 60.76 -39.57 -1.12
N VAL A 158 59.62 -39.61 -0.43
CA VAL A 158 59.37 -38.82 0.77
C VAL A 158 60.16 -39.47 1.90
N VAL A 159 61.24 -38.80 2.31
CA VAL A 159 61.94 -39.10 3.56
C VAL A 159 61.03 -38.62 4.70
N ASP A 160 60.46 -39.59 5.41
CA ASP A 160 59.76 -39.37 6.69
C ASP A 160 60.72 -38.73 7.70
N ASP A 161 60.58 -37.42 7.93
CA ASP A 161 61.08 -36.79 9.14
C ASP A 161 59.90 -36.31 9.98
N ALA A 162 59.74 -37.01 11.10
CA ALA A 162 58.70 -36.82 12.08
C ALA A 162 59.00 -35.59 12.95
N SER A 163 58.02 -34.71 13.17
CA SER A 163 57.78 -34.19 14.52
C SER A 163 56.44 -33.44 14.65
N PRO A 164 55.61 -33.78 15.65
CA PRO A 164 54.32 -33.13 15.91
C PRO A 164 54.43 -32.04 16.99
N ALA A 165 53.66 -30.95 16.90
CA ALA A 165 53.19 -30.21 18.09
C ALA A 165 52.10 -29.16 17.78
N ASP A 166 51.00 -29.29 18.53
CA ASP A 166 50.16 -28.24 19.12
C ASP A 166 49.43 -27.21 18.25
N GLU A 167 48.13 -27.47 18.04
CA GLU A 167 47.12 -26.42 17.91
C GLU A 167 46.34 -26.25 19.23
N PRO A 168 46.31 -25.04 19.83
CA PRO A 168 45.52 -24.78 21.04
C PRO A 168 44.03 -24.56 20.71
N GLN A 169 43.17 -25.27 21.45
CA GLN A 169 41.72 -25.13 21.38
C GLN A 169 41.25 -23.73 21.83
N VAL A 170 40.55 -23.02 20.94
CA VAL A 170 39.84 -21.77 21.26
C VAL A 170 38.51 -22.10 21.95
N ARG A 171 38.41 -21.76 23.23
CA ARG A 171 37.15 -21.82 24.01
C ARG A 171 36.21 -20.71 23.56
N SER A 172 35.05 -21.09 23.03
CA SER A 172 33.93 -20.18 22.78
C SER A 172 32.96 -20.18 23.98
N ASP A 173 33.11 -19.20 24.87
CA ASP A 173 32.06 -18.85 25.85
C ASP A 173 31.06 -17.90 25.19
N ALA A 174 29.86 -18.41 24.89
CA ALA A 174 28.72 -17.63 24.44
C ALA A 174 27.68 -17.56 25.56
N THR A 175 27.71 -16.47 26.34
CA THR A 175 26.68 -16.12 27.31
C THR A 175 25.48 -15.51 26.58
N ALA A 176 24.39 -16.27 26.49
CA ALA A 176 23.10 -15.78 26.05
C ALA A 176 22.48 -14.88 27.14
N GLY A 177 22.33 -13.59 26.85
CA GLY A 177 21.57 -12.62 27.65
C GLY A 177 20.19 -12.39 27.05
N GLU A 178 19.16 -12.72 27.84
CA GLU A 178 17.73 -12.61 27.50
C GLU A 178 17.26 -11.17 27.21
N PRO A 179 16.30 -10.96 26.28
CA PRO A 179 15.65 -9.66 26.11
C PRO A 179 14.54 -9.44 27.16
N GLY A 180 14.71 -8.37 27.94
CA GLY A 180 13.77 -7.91 28.96
C GLY A 180 12.39 -7.52 28.44
N VAL A 181 11.37 -7.99 29.16
CA VAL A 181 9.95 -7.71 28.97
C VAL A 181 9.65 -6.27 29.41
N LEU A 182 9.35 -5.38 28.45
CA LEU A 182 8.85 -4.03 28.73
C LEU A 182 7.34 -4.06 29.03
N ALA A 183 6.99 -3.79 30.28
CA ALA A 183 5.64 -3.60 30.76
C ALA A 183 4.98 -2.37 30.10
N ARG A 184 3.82 -2.57 29.47
CA ARG A 184 2.96 -1.49 28.96
C ARG A 184 2.23 -0.82 30.13
N ARG A 185 2.41 0.50 30.27
CA ARG A 185 1.54 1.38 31.07
C ARG A 185 0.39 1.88 30.18
N GLU A 186 -0.84 1.62 30.58
CA GLU A 186 -2.03 2.27 30.02
C GLU A 186 -2.23 3.66 30.68
N PRO A 187 -2.60 4.70 29.92
CA PRO A 187 -3.05 5.97 30.48
C PRO A 187 -4.55 5.95 30.80
N ARG A 188 -4.91 6.57 31.93
CA ARG A 188 -6.27 6.88 32.39
C ARG A 188 -6.95 7.93 31.51
#